data_AF-A0A1Y1KCM1-F1
#
_entry.id   AF-A0A1Y1KCM1-F1
#
_cell.length_a   1.000
_cell.length_b   1.000
_cell.length_c   1.000
_cell.angle_alpha   90.00
_cell.angle_beta   90.00
_cell.angle_gamma   90.00
#
_symmetry.space_group_name_H-M   'P 1'
#
loop_
_entity.id
_entity.type
_entity.pdbx_description
1 polymer ?
#
loop_
_entity_poly.entity_id
_entity_poly.type
_entity_poly.pdbx_seq_one_letter_code
_entity_poly.pdbx_strand_id
1 'polypeptide(L)'
;MNSQPFPLGKFAGSLRRRLFKEHLGLLGVENEEIDINVIDPVSEAFYKNIWYDTAAKNTEIYEAVFHCIPSNKVRTFAELKKYKELQPLYVDEPVQAEQMLNRILGHIVLLPLDFMCNEVLTPPPGTVEGIMPTALWT
;
A
#
# COMPACT_ATOMS: atom_id res chain seq x y z
N MET A 1 12.31 -21.66 3.69
CA MET A 1 10.86 -21.56 3.51
C MET A 1 10.25 -21.89 4.86
N ASN A 2 9.79 -20.87 5.57
CA ASN A 2 9.48 -20.95 7.00
C ASN A 2 10.63 -21.54 7.82
N SER A 3 11.84 -21.02 7.61
CA SER A 3 13.10 -21.46 8.26
C SER A 3 13.53 -22.91 7.96
N GLN A 4 12.85 -23.60 7.04
CA GLN A 4 13.23 -24.94 6.58
C GLN A 4 13.94 -24.89 5.22
N PRO A 5 14.89 -25.81 4.95
CA PRO A 5 15.47 -25.99 3.63
C PRO A 5 14.39 -26.28 2.58
N PHE A 6 14.45 -25.60 1.44
CA PHE A 6 13.44 -25.77 0.39
C PHE A 6 14.06 -25.60 -1.00
N PRO A 7 13.80 -26.51 -1.96
CA PRO A 7 14.31 -26.38 -3.31
C PRO A 7 13.66 -25.17 -4.01
N LEU A 8 14.49 -24.25 -4.50
CA LEU A 8 14.03 -23.02 -5.13
C LEU A 8 14.20 -23.08 -6.65
N GLY A 9 13.10 -22.84 -7.39
CA GLY A 9 13.17 -22.62 -8.84
C GLY A 9 13.97 -21.35 -9.16
N LYS A 10 14.97 -21.45 -10.05
CA LYS A 10 15.87 -20.33 -10.38
C LYS A 10 15.13 -19.10 -10.88
N PHE A 11 14.22 -19.27 -11.83
CA PHE A 11 13.47 -18.17 -12.47
C PHE A 11 12.46 -17.51 -11.52
N ALA A 12 11.51 -18.29 -10.96
CA ALA A 12 10.51 -17.75 -10.04
C ALA A 12 11.16 -17.13 -8.79
N GLY A 13 12.22 -17.76 -8.28
CA GLY A 13 12.95 -17.27 -7.11
C GLY A 13 13.71 -15.96 -7.36
N SER A 14 14.36 -15.81 -8.51
CA SER A 14 15.04 -14.54 -8.85
C SER A 14 14.05 -13.41 -9.08
N LEU A 15 12.95 -13.69 -9.81
CA LEU A 15 11.89 -12.71 -10.06
C LEU A 15 11.25 -12.24 -8.75
N ARG A 16 10.81 -13.16 -7.89
CA ARG A 16 10.20 -12.81 -6.59
C ARG A 16 11.11 -11.95 -5.74
N ARG A 17 12.40 -12.32 -5.62
CA ARG A 17 13.36 -11.52 -4.83
C ARG A 17 13.55 -10.13 -5.41
N ARG A 18 13.59 -9.99 -6.73
CA ARG A 18 13.69 -8.68 -7.37
C ARG A 18 12.46 -7.81 -7.07
N LEU A 19 11.26 -8.36 -7.20
CA LEU A 19 10.01 -7.66 -6.88
C LEU A 19 9.94 -7.25 -5.40
N PHE A 20 10.34 -8.14 -4.48
CA PHE A 20 10.36 -7.81 -3.06
C PHE A 20 11.35 -6.68 -2.76
N LYS A 21 12.55 -6.73 -3.35
CA LYS A 21 13.53 -5.66 -3.21
C LYS A 21 13.00 -4.34 -3.76
N GLU A 22 12.31 -4.36 -4.90
CA GLU A 22 11.70 -3.17 -5.48
C GLU A 22 10.65 -2.55 -4.54
N HIS A 23 9.68 -3.35 -4.09
CA HIS A 23 8.60 -2.86 -3.23
C HIS A 23 9.05 -2.42 -1.83
N LEU A 24 10.16 -2.97 -1.34
CA LEU A 24 10.78 -2.60 -0.06
C LEU A 24 11.86 -1.51 -0.19
N GLY A 25 12.16 -1.02 -1.40
CA GLY A 25 13.16 0.04 -1.61
C GLY A 25 14.62 -0.43 -1.48
N LEU A 26 14.89 -1.71 -1.70
CA LEU A 26 16.20 -2.36 -1.53
C LEU A 26 16.96 -2.54 -2.85
N LEU A 27 16.51 -1.94 -3.95
CA LEU A 27 17.24 -1.95 -5.20
C LEU A 27 18.36 -0.90 -5.15
N GLY A 28 19.59 -1.30 -5.47
CA GLY A 28 20.74 -0.39 -5.48
C GLY A 28 21.32 -0.05 -4.10
N VAL A 29 20.70 -0.52 -3.02
CA VAL A 29 21.29 -0.46 -1.68
C VAL A 29 22.36 -1.55 -1.60
N GLU A 30 23.63 -1.17 -1.65
CA GLU A 30 24.75 -2.07 -1.36
C GLU A 30 24.65 -2.49 0.11
N ASN A 31 24.91 -3.77 0.41
CA ASN A 31 24.41 -4.50 1.59
C ASN A 31 24.96 -4.05 2.96
N GLU A 32 25.40 -2.80 3.14
CA GLU A 32 26.03 -2.32 4.37
C GLU A 32 25.08 -1.57 5.32
N GLU A 33 23.99 -0.96 4.82
CA GLU A 33 23.07 -0.16 5.66
C GLU A 33 21.74 -0.85 6.02
N ILE A 34 21.28 -1.84 5.24
CA ILE A 34 19.95 -2.46 5.42
C ILE A 34 20.03 -4.00 5.35
N ASP A 35 19.99 -4.65 6.51
CA ASP A 35 19.99 -6.13 6.65
C ASP A 35 18.57 -6.72 6.52
N ILE A 36 17.93 -6.52 5.36
CA ILE A 36 16.61 -7.12 5.07
C ILE A 36 16.76 -8.39 4.22
N ASN A 37 16.54 -9.54 4.86
CA ASN A 37 16.56 -10.84 4.21
C ASN A 37 15.22 -11.19 3.54
N VAL A 38 15.16 -11.03 2.21
CA VAL A 38 13.99 -11.39 1.39
C VAL A 38 13.98 -12.86 0.93
N ILE A 39 14.89 -13.72 1.42
CA ILE A 39 15.05 -15.10 0.95
C ILE A 39 13.88 -15.97 1.39
N ASP A 40 13.41 -15.82 2.64
CA ASP A 40 12.30 -16.59 3.20
C ASP A 40 11.00 -15.76 3.25
N PRO A 41 10.16 -15.83 2.20
CA PRO A 41 9.01 -14.94 2.04
C PRO A 41 7.83 -15.28 2.97
N VAL A 42 7.85 -16.43 3.64
CA VAL A 42 6.72 -16.92 4.45
C VAL A 42 7.05 -17.04 5.94
N SER A 43 8.28 -16.68 6.32
CA SER A 43 8.62 -16.61 7.74
C SER A 43 7.78 -15.52 8.42
N GLU A 44 7.33 -15.78 9.64
CA GLU A 44 6.54 -14.82 10.41
C GLU A 44 7.29 -13.49 10.60
N ALA A 45 8.60 -13.56 10.84
CA ALA A 45 9.46 -12.39 10.96
C ALA A 45 9.46 -11.53 9.69
N PHE A 46 9.60 -12.17 8.51
CA PHE A 46 9.53 -11.43 7.24
C PHE A 46 8.14 -10.84 7.01
N TYR A 47 7.08 -11.62 7.20
CA TYR A 47 5.73 -11.16 6.92
C TYR A 47 5.29 -10.02 7.85
N LYS A 48 5.43 -10.19 9.18
CA LYS A 48 4.92 -9.21 10.15
C LYS A 48 5.84 -8.00 10.28
N ASN A 49 7.13 -8.23 10.49
CA ASN A 49 8.05 -7.18 10.93
C ASN A 49 8.72 -6.43 9.77
N ILE A 50 8.61 -6.95 8.55
CA ILE A 50 9.18 -6.32 7.36
C ILE A 50 8.03 -5.97 6.40
N TRP A 51 7.37 -6.97 5.82
CA TRP A 51 6.37 -6.73 4.78
C TRP A 51 5.18 -5.89 5.27
N TYR A 52 4.51 -6.34 6.33
CA TYR A 52 3.33 -5.67 6.86
C TYR A 52 3.68 -4.34 7.54
N ASP A 53 4.70 -4.33 8.40
CA ASP A 53 5.12 -3.12 9.12
C ASP A 53 5.57 -1.99 8.18
N THR A 54 6.35 -2.30 7.14
CA THR A 54 6.70 -1.30 6.11
C THR A 54 5.46 -0.78 5.39
N ALA A 55 4.53 -1.66 5.00
CA ALA A 55 3.30 -1.25 4.34
C ALA A 55 2.44 -0.36 5.25
N ALA A 56 2.30 -0.71 6.53
CA ALA A 56 1.54 0.05 7.51
C ALA A 56 2.13 1.45 7.72
N LYS A 57 3.45 1.55 7.92
CA LYS A 57 4.16 2.82 8.09
C LYS A 57 4.05 3.71 6.86
N ASN A 58 4.28 3.16 5.67
CA ASN A 58 4.14 3.91 4.43
C ASN A 58 2.70 4.43 4.26
N THR A 59 1.69 3.59 4.56
CA THR A 59 0.28 3.99 4.49
C THR A 59 -0.02 5.16 5.42
N GLU A 60 0.43 5.09 6.69
CA GLU A 60 0.25 6.17 7.66
C GLU A 60 0.89 7.47 7.18
N ILE A 61 2.12 7.40 6.66
CA ILE A 61 2.83 8.58 6.14
C ILE A 61 2.08 9.16 4.94
N TYR A 62 1.70 8.36 3.95
CA TYR A 62 0.97 8.86 2.77
C TYR A 62 -0.35 9.51 3.15
N GLU A 63 -1.12 8.88 4.05
CA GLU A 63 -2.39 9.45 4.51
C GLU A 63 -2.21 10.74 5.31
N ALA A 64 -1.20 10.82 6.18
CA ALA A 64 -0.94 12.02 6.98
C ALA A 64 -0.41 13.17 6.12
N VAL A 65 0.53 12.88 5.21
CA VAL A 65 1.19 13.90 4.40
C VAL A 65 0.26 14.43 3.32
N PHE A 66 -0.40 13.54 2.58
CA PHE A 66 -1.14 13.90 1.36
C PHE A 66 -2.65 13.87 1.51
N HIS A 67 -3.18 13.28 2.58
CA HIS A 67 -4.62 13.07 2.72
C HIS A 67 -5.22 12.33 1.50
N CYS A 68 -4.49 11.33 0.99
CA CYS A 68 -4.82 10.62 -0.23
C CYS A 68 -6.05 9.70 -0.08
N ILE A 69 -6.68 9.38 -1.22
CA ILE A 69 -7.71 8.34 -1.36
C ILE A 69 -7.21 7.25 -2.31
N PRO A 70 -7.64 5.98 -2.16
CA PRO A 70 -8.59 5.47 -1.15
C PRO A 70 -8.00 5.43 0.26
N SER A 71 -8.86 5.49 1.30
CA SER A 71 -8.46 5.43 2.72
C SER A 71 -9.55 4.80 3.60
N ASN A 72 -9.15 4.03 4.61
CA ASN A 72 -10.09 3.46 5.59
C ASN A 72 -10.81 4.52 6.45
N LYS A 73 -10.34 5.77 6.44
CA LYS A 73 -10.95 6.92 7.12
C LYS A 73 -12.24 7.41 6.43
N VAL A 74 -12.50 6.95 5.21
CA VAL A 74 -13.63 7.37 4.40
C VAL A 74 -14.49 6.16 4.03
N ARG A 75 -15.64 6.04 4.68
CA ARG A 75 -16.57 4.92 4.50
C ARG A 75 -17.84 5.31 3.74
N THR A 76 -18.11 6.61 3.57
CA THR A 76 -19.29 7.14 2.86
C THR A 76 -18.96 8.27 1.87
N PHE A 77 -19.87 8.57 0.94
CA PHE A 77 -19.73 9.74 0.05
C PHE A 77 -19.76 11.06 0.82
N ALA A 78 -20.54 11.13 1.91
CA ALA A 78 -20.60 12.30 2.77
C ALA A 78 -19.27 12.53 3.50
N GLU A 79 -18.63 11.46 3.99
CA GLU A 79 -17.28 11.52 4.55
C GLU A 79 -16.25 11.88 3.49
N LEU A 80 -16.34 11.33 2.28
CA LEU A 80 -15.42 11.63 1.18
C LEU A 80 -15.42 13.12 0.84
N LYS A 81 -16.60 13.74 0.81
CA LYS A 81 -16.72 15.18 0.56
C LYS A 81 -15.99 15.98 1.63
N LYS A 82 -16.23 15.68 2.91
CA LYS A 82 -15.56 16.35 4.04
C LYS A 82 -14.05 16.11 4.04
N TYR A 83 -13.63 14.88 3.75
CA TYR A 83 -12.22 14.48 3.69
C TYR A 83 -11.46 15.29 2.62
N LYS A 84 -12.06 15.49 1.44
CA LYS A 84 -11.47 16.31 0.36
C LYS A 84 -11.38 17.81 0.67
N GLU A 85 -12.14 18.31 1.63
CA GLU A 85 -12.11 19.72 2.05
C GLU A 85 -10.96 20.01 3.03
N LEU A 86 -10.39 18.96 3.66
CA LEU A 86 -9.25 19.10 4.57
C LEU A 86 -7.98 19.45 3.80
N GLN A 87 -7.16 20.34 4.37
CA GLN A 87 -5.84 20.63 3.82
C GLN A 87 -4.85 19.53 4.21
N PRO A 88 -4.02 19.06 3.25
CA PRO A 88 -3.00 18.06 3.52
C PRO A 88 -1.76 18.70 4.16
N LEU A 89 -1.03 17.92 4.97
CA LEU A 89 0.12 18.41 5.73
C LEU A 89 1.23 19.01 4.85
N TYR A 90 1.43 18.52 3.62
CA TYR A 90 2.44 19.10 2.73
C TYR A 90 2.17 20.56 2.34
N VAL A 91 0.92 21.02 2.48
CA VAL A 91 0.53 22.42 2.24
C VAL A 91 0.77 23.25 3.50
N ASP A 92 0.30 22.76 4.66
CA ASP A 92 0.36 23.50 5.92
C ASP A 92 1.78 23.53 6.52
N GLU A 93 2.48 22.39 6.50
CA GLU A 93 3.77 22.17 7.17
C GLU A 93 4.76 21.40 6.27
N PRO A 94 5.31 22.03 5.21
CA PRO A 94 6.12 21.34 4.20
C PRO A 94 7.40 20.72 4.76
N VAL A 95 8.03 21.34 5.76
CA VAL A 95 9.26 20.81 6.41
C VAL A 95 8.95 19.52 7.18
N GLN A 96 7.85 19.48 7.91
CA GLN A 96 7.44 18.27 8.62
C GLN A 96 7.04 17.17 7.63
N ALA A 97 6.32 17.53 6.57
CA ALA A 97 5.97 16.61 5.50
C ALA A 97 7.22 15.96 4.89
N GLU A 98 8.25 16.73 4.57
CA GLU A 98 9.53 16.22 4.05
C GLU A 98 10.21 15.24 5.03
N GLN A 99 10.25 15.59 6.33
CA GLN A 99 10.79 14.71 7.37
C GLN A 99 10.03 13.37 7.47
N MET A 100 8.70 13.40 7.32
CA MET A 100 7.89 12.18 7.30
C MET A 100 8.15 11.35 6.03
N LEU A 101 8.24 11.99 4.87
CA LEU A 101 8.48 11.32 3.58
C LEU A 101 9.84 10.63 3.54
N ASN A 102 10.87 11.19 4.19
CA ASN A 102 12.19 10.56 4.30
C ASN A 102 12.18 9.22 5.08
N ARG A 103 11.09 8.91 5.78
CA ARG A 103 10.91 7.63 6.50
C ARG A 103 10.25 6.54 5.66
N ILE A 104 9.79 6.86 4.45
CA ILE A 104 9.19 5.88 3.53
C ILE A 104 10.27 4.95 2.99
N LEU A 105 9.99 3.66 3.02
CA LEU A 105 10.84 2.63 2.41
C LEU A 105 10.07 1.92 1.30
N GLY A 106 10.59 2.02 0.07
CA GLY A 106 9.96 1.42 -1.10
C GLY A 106 8.60 2.02 -1.43
N HIS A 107 7.67 1.17 -1.88
CA HIS A 107 6.39 1.59 -2.46
C HIS A 107 5.19 0.82 -1.92
N ILE A 108 5.41 -0.17 -1.05
CA ILE A 108 4.32 -0.98 -0.54
C ILE A 108 3.44 -0.19 0.43
N VAL A 109 2.13 -0.33 0.30
CA VAL A 109 1.10 0.23 1.18
C VAL A 109 0.01 -0.81 1.43
N LEU A 110 -0.77 -0.63 2.49
CA LEU A 110 -1.94 -1.47 2.78
C LEU A 110 -3.09 -1.08 1.85
N LEU A 111 -3.77 -2.08 1.29
CA LEU A 111 -5.00 -1.84 0.54
C LEU A 111 -6.12 -1.47 1.55
N PRO A 112 -6.77 -0.31 1.42
CA PRO A 112 -7.82 0.12 2.35
C PRO A 112 -9.13 -0.61 2.05
N LEU A 113 -9.38 -1.70 2.79
CA LEU A 113 -10.56 -2.55 2.60
C LEU A 113 -11.88 -1.91 3.09
N ASP A 114 -11.81 -0.89 3.94
CA ASP A 114 -12.99 -0.20 4.48
C ASP A 114 -13.36 1.05 3.67
N PHE A 115 -12.60 1.39 2.63
CA PHE A 115 -12.90 2.56 1.81
C PHE A 115 -14.27 2.42 1.14
N MET A 116 -15.15 3.40 1.39
CA MET A 116 -16.51 3.45 0.84
C MET A 116 -17.38 2.23 1.16
N CYS A 117 -17.05 1.46 2.20
CA CYS A 117 -17.71 0.19 2.51
C CYS A 117 -19.19 0.32 2.91
N ASN A 118 -19.66 1.53 3.24
CA ASN A 118 -21.04 1.80 3.63
C ASN A 118 -21.88 2.38 2.48
N GLU A 119 -21.39 2.33 1.24
CA GLU A 119 -22.06 2.85 0.06
C GLU A 119 -22.35 1.76 -0.97
N VAL A 120 -23.37 1.98 -1.79
CA VAL A 120 -23.64 1.15 -2.97
C VAL A 120 -22.79 1.68 -4.12
N LEU A 121 -21.71 0.97 -4.44
CA LEU A 121 -20.74 1.39 -5.47
C LEU A 121 -21.12 0.98 -6.91
N THR A 122 -22.25 0.30 -7.09
CA THR A 122 -22.77 0.01 -8.43
C THR A 122 -23.42 1.24 -9.04
N PRO A 123 -23.34 1.43 -10.37
CA PRO A 123 -24.01 2.54 -11.04
C PRO A 123 -25.52 2.56 -10.74
N PRO A 124 -26.15 3.74 -10.56
CA PRO A 124 -27.56 3.83 -10.24
C PRO A 124 -28.46 3.22 -11.34
N PRO A 125 -29.57 2.55 -10.97
CA PRO A 125 -30.55 2.09 -11.95
C PRO A 125 -31.10 3.28 -12.76
N GLY A 126 -30.99 3.22 -14.09
CA GLY A 126 -31.47 4.26 -15.00
C GLY A 126 -30.41 5.19 -15.57
N THR A 127 -29.13 5.08 -15.16
CA THR A 127 -28.01 5.65 -15.94
C THR A 127 -27.60 4.72 -17.07
N VAL A 128 -26.83 5.24 -18.04
CA VAL A 128 -26.28 4.44 -19.14
C VAL A 128 -25.43 3.28 -18.60
N GLU A 129 -24.64 3.53 -17.57
CA GLU A 129 -23.81 2.53 -16.90
C GLU A 129 -24.64 1.54 -16.08
N GLY A 130 -25.77 1.97 -15.51
CA GLY A 130 -26.66 1.12 -14.73
C GLY A 130 -27.52 0.17 -15.56
N ILE A 131 -27.75 0.45 -16.84
CA ILE A 131 -28.45 -0.45 -17.77
C ILE A 131 -27.50 -1.38 -18.53
N MET A 132 -26.19 -1.17 -18.43
CA MET A 132 -25.19 -2.04 -19.05
C MET A 132 -25.13 -3.41 -18.37
N PRO A 133 -24.81 -4.49 -19.10
CA PRO A 133 -24.58 -5.80 -18.50
C PRO A 133 -23.48 -5.75 -17.45
N THR A 134 -23.71 -6.39 -16.30
CA THR A 134 -22.72 -6.46 -15.22
C THR A 134 -21.41 -7.14 -15.62
N ALA A 135 -21.44 -7.97 -16.67
CA ALA A 135 -20.27 -8.61 -17.26
C ALA A 135 -19.22 -7.64 -17.84
N LEU A 136 -19.55 -6.35 -18.00
CA LEU A 136 -18.54 -5.34 -18.34
C LEU A 136 -17.62 -4.99 -17.16
N TRP A 137 -17.99 -5.36 -15.94
CA TRP A 137 -17.32 -4.98 -14.70
C TRP A 137 -16.69 -6.15 -13.93
N THR A 138 -16.83 -7.39 -14.42
CA THR A 138 -16.38 -8.64 -13.78
C THR A 138 -15.58 -9.49 -14.74
#